data_AF-A0AAX2EKW8-F1
#
_entry.id   AF-A0AAX2EKW8-F1
#
_cell.length_a   1.000
_cell.length_b   1.000
_cell.length_c   1.000
_cell.angle_alpha   90.00
_cell.angle_beta   90.00
_cell.angle_gamma   90.00
#
_symmetry.space_group_name_H-M   'P 1'
#
loop_
_entity.id
_entity.type
_entity.pdbx_description
1 polymer ?
#
loop_
_entity_poly.entity_id
_entity_poly.type
_entity_poly.pdbx_seq_one_letter_code
_entity_poly.pdbx_strand_id
1 'polypeptide(L)'
;MSQANLSETLFKPRFKHPETSTLVRRFNAGTQPQVLSTLDGKNVPHWYRMLNRLMWIWRGIDAREILEVQSRIVISQAEHTDPELYDTVVGYRSGNWIYEWSTQAMLWQQKAMQEQDATQSGRHWLHASSLYSLAAYPHIKGDVLAEQAQALANRAYEEAAQRLPGALKEMQFSIPGGSPVTGFLHMPPGDGPFPTVLMCGGLDGLQIDYYTLYERYFAPQGMAMLTLDMPSVGFSSKWKLTQDSSLLHQHVLKALPNIPWVDHTRVAAFGFRFGANVAVRLAYLEAPRLKAVACLGPVVHSLLNEPLRQGRVPEMYLDVLASRLGMHDASDEALRVELNRYSLKTQGLLGRRCPTPMLSGFWQNDPFSPEEESRLISTSSSEGKLLEIPFNPVYRNFDKALEQITGWINHHFR
;
A
#
# COMPACT_ATOMS: atom_id res chain seq x y z
N MET A 1 -17.43 -5.98 44.60
CA MET A 1 -16.39 -5.52 43.64
C MET A 1 -15.05 -5.88 44.24
N SER A 2 -14.35 -6.89 43.70
CA SER A 2 -13.01 -7.24 44.16
C SER A 2 -12.05 -6.08 43.84
N GLN A 3 -11.45 -5.48 44.87
CA GLN A 3 -10.37 -4.50 44.69
C GLN A 3 -9.24 -5.16 43.92
N ALA A 4 -8.83 -4.56 42.80
CA ALA A 4 -7.68 -5.03 42.03
C ALA A 4 -6.43 -5.04 42.93
N ASN A 5 -5.76 -6.18 43.00
CA ASN A 5 -4.59 -6.36 43.85
C ASN A 5 -3.45 -5.45 43.35
N LEU A 6 -2.94 -4.58 44.22
CA LEU A 6 -1.90 -3.59 43.88
C LEU A 6 -0.66 -4.26 43.27
N SER A 7 -0.36 -5.49 43.71
CA SER A 7 0.74 -6.31 43.22
C SER A 7 0.53 -6.76 41.76
N GLU A 8 -0.69 -7.12 41.36
CA GLU A 8 -1.00 -7.47 39.96
C GLU A 8 -0.86 -6.27 39.01
N THR A 9 -1.06 -5.05 39.54
CA THR A 9 -0.93 -3.81 38.76
C THR A 9 0.54 -3.37 38.65
N LEU A 10 1.33 -3.60 39.70
CA LEU A 10 2.77 -3.24 39.76
C LEU A 10 3.66 -4.22 39.00
N PHE A 11 3.31 -5.51 38.97
CA PHE A 11 4.11 -6.56 38.31
C PHE A 11 3.58 -6.99 36.94
N LYS A 12 2.51 -6.36 36.42
CA LYS A 12 2.13 -6.53 35.01
C LYS A 12 3.32 -6.08 34.15
N PRO A 13 3.86 -6.95 33.28
CA PRO A 13 4.98 -6.57 32.42
C PRO A 13 4.56 -5.39 31.55
N ARG A 14 5.12 -4.21 31.86
CA ARG A 14 4.96 -3.01 31.04
C ARG A 14 5.98 -3.11 29.91
N PHE A 15 5.59 -3.76 28.82
CA PHE A 15 6.38 -3.71 27.59
C PHE A 15 6.35 -2.27 27.07
N LYS A 16 7.48 -1.58 27.20
CA LYS A 16 7.70 -0.32 26.48
C LYS A 16 8.02 -0.67 25.03
N HIS A 17 6.98 -0.79 24.21
CA HIS A 17 7.16 -0.86 22.77
C HIS A 17 7.68 0.51 22.28
N PRO A 18 8.73 0.56 21.45
CA PRO A 18 9.15 1.81 20.81
C PRO A 18 7.98 2.38 20.00
N GLU A 19 7.81 3.70 20.06
CA GLU A 19 6.79 4.38 19.26
C GLU A 19 7.26 4.47 17.80
N THR A 20 6.32 4.43 16.85
CA THR A 20 6.57 4.25 15.42
C THR A 20 7.59 5.24 14.84
N SER A 21 7.54 6.52 15.21
CA SER A 21 8.47 7.55 14.69
C SER A 21 9.93 7.34 15.12
N THR A 22 10.18 6.52 16.14
CA THR A 22 11.53 6.22 16.65
C THR A 22 12.22 5.03 16.00
N LEU A 23 11.49 4.26 15.20
CA LEU A 23 11.95 2.97 14.67
C LEU A 23 12.97 3.11 13.54
N VAL A 24 12.99 4.26 12.87
CA VAL A 24 14.01 4.61 11.88
C VAL A 24 14.78 5.80 12.43
N ARG A 25 16.09 5.62 12.61
CA ARG A 25 16.95 6.64 13.21
C ARG A 25 17.55 7.50 12.11
N ARG A 26 16.80 8.49 11.65
CA ARG A 26 17.30 9.55 10.78
C ARG A 26 17.16 10.88 11.49
N PHE A 27 18.15 11.75 11.31
CA PHE A 27 18.19 13.05 11.97
C PHE A 27 17.96 14.12 10.90
N ASN A 28 16.78 14.72 10.88
CA ASN A 28 16.54 15.93 10.09
C ASN A 28 15.92 17.00 10.97
N ALA A 29 16.72 17.99 11.36
CA ALA A 29 16.31 19.08 12.26
C ALA A 29 15.63 20.26 11.55
N GLY A 30 15.15 20.05 10.31
CA GLY A 30 14.66 21.11 9.43
C GLY A 30 13.13 21.16 9.30
N THR A 31 12.61 22.36 9.04
CA THR A 31 11.20 22.57 8.68
C THR A 31 10.89 21.89 7.35
N GLN A 32 9.86 21.03 7.31
CA GLN A 32 9.49 20.33 6.09
C GLN A 32 8.59 21.17 5.19
N PRO A 33 8.81 21.18 3.86
CA PRO A 33 7.91 21.87 2.94
C PRO A 33 6.52 21.22 3.00
N GLN A 34 5.47 22.03 2.81
CA GLN A 34 4.13 21.47 2.65
C GLN A 34 4.05 20.65 1.36
N VAL A 35 3.54 19.43 1.50
CA VAL A 35 3.43 18.40 0.48
C VAL A 35 1.97 17.98 0.40
N LEU A 36 1.44 17.95 -0.81
CA LEU A 36 0.14 17.39 -1.13
C LEU A 36 0.31 16.45 -2.33
N SER A 37 -0.01 15.19 -2.12
CA SER A 37 -0.08 14.16 -3.15
C SER A 37 -1.46 13.52 -3.12
N THR A 38 -2.03 13.28 -4.30
CA THR A 38 -3.32 12.57 -4.42
C THR A 38 -3.24 11.18 -3.78
N LEU A 39 -2.14 10.46 -4.00
CA LEU A 39 -2.04 9.05 -3.60
C LEU A 39 -1.38 8.82 -2.23
N ASP A 40 -0.61 9.76 -1.69
CA ASP A 40 0.05 9.61 -0.37
C ASP A 40 -0.52 10.58 0.69
N GLY A 41 -1.35 11.54 0.29
CA GLY A 41 -1.95 12.52 1.18
C GLY A 41 -1.09 13.75 1.40
N LYS A 42 -1.21 14.35 2.59
CA LYS A 42 -0.50 15.59 2.96
C LYS A 42 0.24 15.47 4.29
N ASN A 43 1.39 16.12 4.40
CA ASN A 43 2.02 16.34 5.70
C ASN A 43 1.30 17.48 6.44
N VAL A 44 0.44 17.11 7.39
CA VAL A 44 -0.27 18.10 8.20
C VAL A 44 0.66 18.58 9.31
N PRO A 45 0.71 19.89 9.63
CA PRO A 45 1.48 20.37 10.76
C PRO A 45 1.15 19.58 12.04
N HIS A 46 2.18 19.28 12.84
CA HIS A 46 2.07 18.49 14.08
C HIS A 46 1.69 17.02 13.90
N TRP A 47 1.90 16.44 12.72
CA TRP A 47 1.76 14.99 12.49
C TRP A 47 3.05 14.41 11.91
N TYR A 48 3.52 13.31 12.48
CA TYR A 48 4.56 12.47 11.87
C TYR A 48 4.02 11.81 10.60
N ARG A 49 2.84 11.17 10.70
CA ARG A 49 2.16 10.54 9.57
C ARG A 49 1.59 11.56 8.59
N MET A 50 1.79 11.31 7.30
CA MET A 50 1.01 11.95 6.24
C MET A 50 -0.43 11.47 6.30
N LEU A 51 -1.37 12.40 6.18
CA LEU A 51 -2.79 12.13 6.30
C LEU A 51 -3.42 12.00 4.91
N ASN A 52 -3.80 10.77 4.56
CA ASN A 52 -4.31 10.41 3.24
C ASN A 52 -5.83 10.18 3.23
N ARG A 53 -6.57 11.24 3.58
CA ARG A 53 -8.04 11.19 3.68
C ARG A 53 -8.70 10.75 2.38
N LEU A 54 -8.14 11.12 1.22
CA LEU A 54 -8.64 10.67 -0.10
C LEU A 54 -8.70 9.15 -0.16
N MET A 55 -7.55 8.50 0.03
CA MET A 55 -7.44 7.04 -0.09
C MET A 55 -8.18 6.32 1.03
N TRP A 56 -8.17 6.84 2.26
CA TRP A 56 -8.89 6.22 3.38
C TRP A 56 -10.41 6.23 3.16
N ILE A 57 -10.96 7.35 2.66
CA ILE A 57 -12.38 7.45 2.32
C ILE A 57 -12.70 6.60 1.09
N TRP A 58 -11.82 6.59 0.08
CA TRP A 58 -12.02 5.75 -1.10
C TRP A 58 -12.05 4.26 -0.73
N ARG A 59 -11.27 3.83 0.28
CA ARG A 59 -11.33 2.47 0.86
C ARG A 59 -12.59 2.18 1.69
N GLY A 60 -13.43 3.17 1.94
CA GLY A 60 -14.72 3.02 2.63
C GLY A 60 -14.79 3.62 4.03
N ILE A 61 -13.73 4.27 4.55
CA ILE A 61 -13.75 4.87 5.89
C ILE A 61 -14.52 6.20 5.86
N ASP A 62 -15.50 6.38 6.74
CA ASP A 62 -16.29 7.61 6.79
C ASP A 62 -15.44 8.82 7.23
N ALA A 63 -15.62 9.97 6.58
CA ALA A 63 -14.85 11.18 6.89
C ALA A 63 -15.05 11.65 8.34
N ARG A 64 -16.26 11.50 8.90
CA ARG A 64 -16.57 11.87 10.29
C ARG A 64 -15.84 10.95 11.27
N GLU A 65 -15.78 9.66 10.95
CA GLU A 65 -15.05 8.69 11.75
C GLU A 65 -13.55 8.97 11.75
N ILE A 66 -12.97 9.31 10.60
CA ILE A 66 -11.55 9.72 10.53
C ILE A 66 -11.30 10.90 11.47
N LEU A 67 -12.17 11.92 11.44
CA LEU A 67 -12.04 13.10 12.29
C LEU A 67 -12.24 12.75 13.78
N GLU A 68 -13.16 11.84 14.10
CA GLU A 68 -13.40 11.39 15.47
C GLU A 68 -12.16 10.72 16.06
N VAL A 69 -11.57 9.74 15.36
CA VAL A 69 -10.33 9.07 15.79
C VAL A 69 -9.18 10.08 15.91
N GLN A 70 -8.99 10.93 14.91
CA GLN A 70 -7.95 11.97 14.94
C GLN A 70 -8.13 12.94 16.10
N SER A 71 -9.37 13.27 16.48
CA SER A 71 -9.64 14.14 17.62
C SER A 71 -9.19 13.52 18.93
N ARG A 72 -9.39 12.21 19.14
CA ARG A 72 -8.92 11.49 20.32
C ARG A 72 -7.40 11.48 20.43
N ILE A 73 -6.71 11.37 19.29
CA ILE A 73 -5.25 11.47 19.20
C ILE A 73 -4.79 12.88 19.62
N VAL A 74 -5.35 13.92 19.00
CA VAL A 74 -4.95 15.32 19.20
C VAL A 74 -5.17 15.82 20.62
N ILE A 75 -6.26 15.44 21.29
CA ILE A 75 -6.56 15.93 22.64
C ILE A 75 -5.73 15.25 23.74
N SER A 76 -4.98 14.20 23.40
CA SER A 76 -4.21 13.42 24.37
C SER A 76 -3.18 14.29 25.07
N GLN A 77 -3.11 14.15 26.40
CA GLN A 77 -2.10 14.78 27.26
C GLN A 77 -1.05 13.76 27.73
N ALA A 78 -1.04 12.56 27.13
CA ALA A 78 -0.05 11.53 27.44
C ALA A 78 1.35 11.94 26.97
N GLU A 79 2.37 11.23 27.45
CA GLU A 79 3.75 11.40 27.00
C GLU A 79 3.87 11.08 25.50
N HIS A 80 4.52 11.97 24.75
CA HIS A 80 4.83 11.82 23.33
C HIS A 80 6.34 11.64 23.16
N THR A 81 6.76 10.89 22.13
CA THR A 81 8.17 10.83 21.73
C THR A 81 8.64 12.23 21.31
N ASP A 82 7.83 12.91 20.49
CA ASP A 82 8.04 14.29 20.10
C ASP A 82 6.82 15.11 20.56
N PRO A 83 6.99 16.03 21.52
CA PRO A 83 5.88 16.83 22.05
C PRO A 83 5.22 17.75 21.01
N GLU A 84 5.84 17.99 19.84
CA GLU A 84 5.26 18.77 18.75
C GLU A 84 4.39 17.94 17.80
N LEU A 85 4.40 16.60 17.92
CA LEU A 85 3.71 15.68 17.00
C LEU A 85 2.62 14.87 17.71
N TYR A 86 1.36 15.13 17.36
CA TYR A 86 0.17 14.56 18.01
C TYR A 86 0.10 13.03 17.97
N ASP A 87 0.55 12.40 16.88
CA ASP A 87 0.43 10.95 16.66
C ASP A 87 1.59 10.12 17.23
N THR A 88 2.41 10.72 18.09
CA THR A 88 3.60 10.08 18.69
C THR A 88 3.46 9.76 20.17
N VAL A 89 2.23 9.63 20.69
CA VAL A 89 1.96 9.18 22.07
C VAL A 89 2.62 7.82 22.34
N VAL A 90 3.37 7.73 23.43
CA VAL A 90 4.21 6.57 23.77
C VAL A 90 3.40 5.42 24.39
N GLY A 91 3.53 4.24 23.78
CA GLY A 91 2.95 2.99 24.25
C GLY A 91 1.46 2.82 23.89
N TYR A 92 0.97 1.59 24.03
CA TYR A 92 -0.39 1.22 23.63
C TYR A 92 -1.44 1.69 24.64
N ARG A 93 -1.90 2.94 24.51
CA ARG A 93 -2.86 3.62 25.40
C ARG A 93 -3.67 4.67 24.63
N SER A 94 -4.69 5.25 25.27
CA SER A 94 -5.46 6.34 24.66
C SER A 94 -4.56 7.49 24.20
N GLY A 95 -4.85 8.03 23.02
CA GLY A 95 -4.05 9.00 22.29
C GLY A 95 -3.03 8.39 21.33
N ASN A 96 -2.57 7.15 21.54
CA ASN A 96 -1.67 6.49 20.60
C ASN A 96 -2.39 6.15 19.29
N TRP A 97 -1.73 6.43 18.16
CA TRP A 97 -2.28 6.18 16.82
C TRP A 97 -2.84 4.75 16.67
N ILE A 98 -2.00 3.76 16.96
CA ILE A 98 -2.34 2.35 16.75
C ILE A 98 -3.48 1.95 17.68
N TYR A 99 -3.45 2.41 18.93
CA TYR A 99 -4.51 2.17 19.92
C TYR A 99 -5.85 2.75 19.47
N GLU A 100 -5.90 4.01 19.07
CA GLU A 100 -7.15 4.71 18.76
C GLU A 100 -7.82 4.15 17.50
N TRP A 101 -7.03 3.84 16.45
CA TRP A 101 -7.54 3.19 15.25
C TRP A 101 -7.94 1.73 15.48
N SER A 102 -7.16 0.96 16.26
CA SER A 102 -7.52 -0.43 16.59
C SER A 102 -8.79 -0.49 17.45
N THR A 103 -8.96 0.46 18.38
CA THR A 103 -10.18 0.57 19.19
C THR A 103 -11.39 0.87 18.30
N GLN A 104 -11.24 1.77 17.31
CA GLN A 104 -12.30 2.03 16.35
C GLN A 104 -12.64 0.79 15.51
N ALA A 105 -11.63 0.07 15.04
CA ALA A 105 -11.79 -1.18 14.28
C ALA A 105 -12.54 -2.26 15.09
N MET A 106 -12.24 -2.39 16.39
CA MET A 106 -12.92 -3.34 17.28
C MET A 106 -14.43 -3.08 17.37
N LEU A 107 -14.89 -1.83 17.32
CA LEU A 107 -16.31 -1.51 17.31
C LEU A 107 -17.00 -2.07 16.06
N TRP A 108 -16.35 -1.97 14.90
CA TRP A 108 -16.88 -2.54 13.65
C TRP A 108 -16.82 -4.05 13.60
N GLN A 109 -15.75 -4.64 14.14
CA GLN A 109 -15.66 -6.09 14.31
C GLN A 109 -16.82 -6.61 15.19
N GLN A 110 -17.14 -5.93 16.30
CA GLN A 110 -18.28 -6.30 17.15
C GLN A 110 -19.61 -6.17 16.41
N LYS A 111 -19.81 -5.08 15.66
CA LYS A 111 -20.99 -4.92 14.78
C LYS A 111 -21.08 -6.05 13.76
N ALA A 112 -19.97 -6.44 13.15
CA ALA A 112 -19.93 -7.50 12.16
C ALA A 112 -20.32 -8.87 12.74
N MET A 113 -19.89 -9.16 13.98
CA MET A 113 -20.23 -10.40 14.69
C MET A 113 -21.71 -10.47 15.15
N GLN A 114 -22.35 -9.32 15.34
CA GLN A 114 -23.75 -9.21 15.78
C GLN A 114 -24.73 -9.07 14.60
N GLU A 115 -24.22 -8.74 13.42
CA GLU A 115 -25.01 -8.58 12.19
C GLU A 115 -25.48 -9.93 11.64
N GLN A 116 -26.78 -10.01 11.36
CA GLN A 116 -27.41 -11.24 10.86
C GLN A 116 -27.37 -11.32 9.34
N ASP A 117 -27.44 -10.19 8.65
CA ASP A 117 -27.30 -10.17 7.20
C ASP A 117 -25.84 -10.44 6.81
N ALA A 118 -25.60 -11.53 6.08
CA ALA A 118 -24.26 -11.96 5.74
C ALA A 118 -23.49 -10.88 4.95
N THR A 119 -24.14 -10.23 3.99
CA THR A 119 -23.48 -9.22 3.15
C THR A 119 -23.11 -7.98 3.98
N GLN A 120 -24.03 -7.50 4.81
CA GLN A 120 -23.81 -6.36 5.71
C GLN A 120 -22.75 -6.69 6.77
N SER A 121 -22.74 -7.91 7.30
CA SER A 121 -21.67 -8.41 8.17
C SER A 121 -20.32 -8.37 7.45
N GLY A 122 -20.27 -8.82 6.19
CA GLY A 122 -19.09 -8.72 5.34
C GLY A 122 -18.60 -7.28 5.14
N ARG A 123 -19.51 -6.31 4.96
CA ARG A 123 -19.16 -4.89 4.89
C ARG A 123 -18.59 -4.35 6.19
N HIS A 124 -19.16 -4.73 7.34
CA HIS A 124 -18.63 -4.35 8.65
C HIS A 124 -17.24 -4.95 8.90
N TRP A 125 -17.01 -6.19 8.50
CA TRP A 125 -15.70 -6.84 8.57
C TRP A 125 -14.66 -6.14 7.68
N LEU A 126 -15.04 -5.80 6.44
CA LEU A 126 -14.15 -5.06 5.52
C LEU A 126 -13.79 -3.68 6.08
N HIS A 127 -14.75 -3.01 6.71
CA HIS A 127 -14.54 -1.73 7.39
C HIS A 127 -13.58 -1.86 8.57
N ALA A 128 -13.78 -2.88 9.41
CA ALA A 128 -12.86 -3.20 10.51
C ALA A 128 -11.44 -3.49 10.00
N SER A 129 -11.32 -4.27 8.92
CA SER A 129 -10.05 -4.58 8.27
C SER A 129 -9.34 -3.31 7.80
N SER A 130 -10.06 -2.37 7.17
CA SER A 130 -9.51 -1.09 6.72
C SER A 130 -9.00 -0.23 7.88
N LEU A 131 -9.72 -0.20 9.01
CA LEU A 131 -9.32 0.54 10.22
C LEU A 131 -8.11 -0.12 10.92
N TYR A 132 -8.02 -1.44 10.99
CA TYR A 132 -6.85 -2.14 11.52
C TYR A 132 -5.62 -1.96 10.63
N SER A 133 -5.79 -1.98 9.30
CA SER A 133 -4.73 -1.65 8.35
C SER A 133 -4.22 -0.22 8.57
N LEU A 134 -5.14 0.75 8.75
CA LEU A 134 -4.80 2.13 9.07
C LEU A 134 -4.13 2.29 10.45
N ALA A 135 -4.51 1.48 11.43
CA ALA A 135 -3.83 1.43 12.73
C ALA A 135 -2.36 1.06 12.57
N ALA A 136 -2.02 0.17 11.62
CA ALA A 136 -0.65 -0.24 11.36
C ALA A 136 0.14 0.71 10.43
N TYR A 137 -0.51 1.68 9.78
CA TYR A 137 0.13 2.64 8.88
C TYR A 137 1.24 3.43 9.59
N PRO A 138 2.44 3.61 8.99
CA PRO A 138 2.83 3.25 7.62
C PRO A 138 3.61 1.92 7.51
N HIS A 139 3.34 0.98 8.42
CA HIS A 139 3.91 -0.38 8.42
C HIS A 139 5.44 -0.39 8.52
N ILE A 140 6.01 0.41 9.43
CA ILE A 140 7.45 0.38 9.69
C ILE A 140 7.82 -0.98 10.31
N LYS A 141 8.81 -1.64 9.72
CA LYS A 141 9.27 -2.96 10.18
C LYS A 141 9.87 -2.85 11.59
N GLY A 142 9.47 -3.76 12.48
CA GLY A 142 9.87 -3.75 13.89
C GLY A 142 8.87 -3.06 14.82
N ASP A 143 7.81 -2.45 14.28
CA ASP A 143 6.68 -1.96 15.08
C ASP A 143 5.79 -3.13 15.50
N VAL A 144 6.03 -3.66 16.70
CA VAL A 144 5.28 -4.81 17.25
C VAL A 144 3.78 -4.53 17.35
N LEU A 145 3.37 -3.29 17.62
CA LEU A 145 1.96 -2.91 17.72
C LEU A 145 1.33 -2.87 16.33
N ALA A 146 2.05 -2.35 15.32
CA ALA A 146 1.59 -2.38 13.94
C ALA A 146 1.50 -3.82 13.41
N GLU A 147 2.44 -4.71 13.75
CA GLU A 147 2.39 -6.13 13.38
C GLU A 147 1.14 -6.83 13.95
N GLN A 148 0.76 -6.53 15.19
CA GLN A 148 -0.48 -7.02 15.80
C GLN A 148 -1.72 -6.48 15.07
N ALA A 149 -1.76 -5.19 14.78
CA ALA A 149 -2.85 -4.58 14.02
C ALA A 149 -2.95 -5.15 12.60
N GLN A 150 -1.84 -5.44 11.92
CA GLN A 150 -1.83 -6.12 10.62
C GLN A 150 -2.44 -7.53 10.70
N ALA A 151 -2.11 -8.30 11.74
CA ALA A 151 -2.70 -9.62 11.94
C ALA A 151 -4.23 -9.54 12.13
N LEU A 152 -4.73 -8.53 12.84
CA LEU A 152 -6.16 -8.27 12.97
C LEU A 152 -6.79 -7.82 11.66
N ALA A 153 -6.10 -6.99 10.88
CA ALA A 153 -6.55 -6.54 9.57
C ALA A 153 -6.77 -7.70 8.60
N ASN A 154 -5.81 -8.63 8.53
CA ASN A 154 -5.90 -9.83 7.69
C ASN A 154 -7.04 -10.76 8.11
N ARG A 155 -7.20 -11.02 9.42
CA ARG A 155 -8.32 -11.84 9.92
C ARG A 155 -9.68 -11.21 9.60
N ALA A 156 -9.83 -9.91 9.83
CA ALA A 156 -11.05 -9.20 9.48
C ALA A 156 -11.32 -9.23 7.98
N TYR A 157 -10.25 -9.20 7.15
CA TYR A 157 -10.37 -9.33 5.71
C TYR A 157 -10.86 -10.70 5.27
N GLU A 158 -10.34 -11.78 5.85
CA GLU A 158 -10.77 -13.15 5.58
C GLU A 158 -12.27 -13.33 5.93
N GLU A 159 -12.71 -12.81 7.07
CA GLU A 159 -14.13 -12.82 7.46
C GLU A 159 -15.00 -12.01 6.47
N ALA A 160 -14.51 -10.87 6.00
CA ALA A 160 -15.22 -10.08 4.98
C ALA A 160 -15.35 -10.85 3.67
N ALA A 161 -14.26 -11.45 3.20
CA ALA A 161 -14.20 -12.13 1.92
C ALA A 161 -15.08 -13.38 1.85
N GLN A 162 -15.31 -14.07 2.97
CA GLN A 162 -16.26 -15.19 3.05
C GLN A 162 -17.73 -14.78 2.88
N ARG A 163 -18.02 -13.49 3.07
CA ARG A 163 -19.39 -12.95 3.16
C ARG A 163 -19.75 -12.01 2.02
N LEU A 164 -18.76 -11.49 1.29
CA LEU A 164 -18.95 -10.56 0.19
C LEU A 164 -19.00 -11.28 -1.18
N PRO A 165 -19.60 -10.68 -2.21
CA PRO A 165 -19.69 -11.28 -3.54
C PRO A 165 -18.32 -11.57 -4.18
N GLY A 166 -18.29 -12.63 -4.99
CA GLY A 166 -17.06 -13.17 -5.59
C GLY A 166 -16.42 -14.25 -4.72
N ALA A 167 -15.19 -14.62 -5.04
CA ALA A 167 -14.43 -15.59 -4.26
C ALA A 167 -13.01 -15.09 -4.01
N LEU A 168 -12.51 -15.32 -2.79
CA LEU A 168 -11.12 -15.07 -2.42
C LEU A 168 -10.41 -16.42 -2.26
N LYS A 169 -9.23 -16.54 -2.86
CA LYS A 169 -8.31 -17.66 -2.59
C LYS A 169 -6.97 -17.11 -2.10
N GLU A 170 -6.58 -17.53 -0.91
CA GLU A 170 -5.21 -17.43 -0.45
C GLU A 170 -4.34 -18.44 -1.23
N MET A 171 -3.22 -17.98 -1.76
CA MET A 171 -2.27 -18.80 -2.50
C MET A 171 -0.86 -18.56 -1.98
N GLN A 172 -0.09 -19.64 -1.81
CA GLN A 172 1.32 -19.57 -1.45
C GLN A 172 2.20 -19.81 -2.68
N PHE A 173 3.21 -18.97 -2.84
CA PHE A 173 4.17 -19.05 -3.92
C PHE A 173 5.57 -19.26 -3.38
N SER A 174 6.23 -20.33 -3.83
CA SER A 174 7.61 -20.61 -3.49
C SER A 174 8.54 -19.62 -4.16
N ILE A 175 9.39 -18.97 -3.36
CA ILE A 175 10.42 -18.04 -3.84
C ILE A 175 11.80 -18.65 -3.52
N PRO A 176 12.65 -18.88 -4.52
CA PRO A 176 14.01 -19.39 -4.30
C PRO A 176 14.79 -18.52 -3.31
N GLY A 177 15.48 -19.16 -2.36
CA GLY A 177 16.36 -18.47 -1.41
C GLY A 177 15.68 -17.85 -0.19
N GLY A 178 14.38 -18.09 0.05
CA GLY A 178 13.71 -17.57 1.24
C GLY A 178 12.35 -18.20 1.53
N SER A 179 11.55 -17.49 2.34
CA SER A 179 10.20 -17.94 2.70
C SER A 179 9.22 -17.80 1.54
N PRO A 180 8.23 -18.70 1.42
CA PRO A 180 7.14 -18.50 0.46
C PRO A 180 6.41 -17.19 0.76
N VAL A 181 5.78 -16.63 -0.27
CA VAL A 181 4.96 -15.42 -0.16
C VAL A 181 3.50 -15.77 -0.35
N THR A 182 2.64 -15.08 0.38
CA THR A 182 1.19 -15.25 0.30
C THR A 182 0.59 -14.16 -0.58
N GLY A 183 -0.16 -14.57 -1.61
CA GLY A 183 -0.93 -13.68 -2.45
C GLY A 183 -2.42 -14.02 -2.42
N PHE A 184 -3.25 -13.03 -2.63
CA PHE A 184 -4.71 -13.15 -2.58
C PHE A 184 -5.33 -13.00 -3.96
N LEU A 185 -5.96 -14.07 -4.47
CA LEU A 185 -6.68 -14.09 -5.74
C LEU A 185 -8.17 -13.80 -5.51
N HIS A 186 -8.60 -12.62 -5.93
CA HIS A 186 -9.99 -12.18 -5.94
C HIS A 186 -10.59 -12.52 -7.30
N MET A 187 -11.69 -13.26 -7.31
CA MET A 187 -12.33 -13.76 -8.52
C MET A 187 -13.78 -13.29 -8.61
N PRO A 188 -14.20 -12.70 -9.74
CA PRO A 188 -15.58 -12.30 -9.94
C PRO A 188 -16.50 -13.54 -9.98
N PRO A 189 -17.83 -13.36 -9.83
CA PRO A 189 -18.77 -14.46 -10.03
C PRO A 189 -18.59 -15.15 -11.39
N GLY A 190 -18.60 -16.48 -11.39
CA GLY A 190 -18.42 -17.33 -12.58
C GLY A 190 -17.40 -18.45 -12.37
N ASP A 191 -17.18 -19.26 -13.40
CA ASP A 191 -16.35 -20.48 -13.31
C ASP A 191 -14.90 -20.30 -13.77
N GLY A 192 -14.54 -19.14 -14.34
CA GLY A 192 -13.20 -18.88 -14.89
C GLY A 192 -12.86 -19.73 -16.13
N PRO A 193 -11.58 -19.84 -16.52
CA PRO A 193 -10.45 -19.08 -15.98
C PRO A 193 -10.58 -17.58 -16.31
N PHE A 194 -10.15 -16.72 -15.37
CA PHE A 194 -10.35 -15.28 -15.46
C PHE A 194 -9.13 -14.57 -16.04
N PRO A 195 -9.31 -13.57 -16.93
CA PRO A 195 -8.25 -12.60 -17.17
C PRO A 195 -7.89 -11.93 -15.84
N THR A 196 -6.61 -11.76 -15.57
CA THR A 196 -6.13 -11.44 -14.22
C THR A 196 -5.22 -10.22 -14.22
N VAL A 197 -5.48 -9.29 -13.31
CA VAL A 197 -4.60 -8.15 -13.01
C VAL A 197 -3.73 -8.50 -11.80
N LEU A 198 -2.42 -8.55 -12.01
CA LEU A 198 -1.42 -8.62 -10.94
C LEU A 198 -1.20 -7.23 -10.36
N MET A 199 -1.65 -7.01 -9.14
CA MET A 199 -1.47 -5.75 -8.43
C MET A 199 -0.08 -5.63 -7.85
N CYS A 200 0.59 -4.53 -8.19
CA CYS A 200 1.86 -4.11 -7.61
C CYS A 200 1.58 -2.86 -6.76
N GLY A 201 1.57 -3.02 -5.43
CA GLY A 201 1.14 -1.99 -4.50
C GLY A 201 2.18 -0.93 -4.15
N GLY A 202 1.76 0.08 -3.37
CA GLY A 202 2.65 1.02 -2.70
C GLY A 202 3.49 0.36 -1.59
N LEU A 203 4.48 1.10 -1.07
CA LEU A 203 5.34 0.59 0.00
C LEU A 203 4.70 0.75 1.38
N ASP A 204 3.67 1.56 1.55
CA ASP A 204 3.08 1.97 2.83
C ASP A 204 1.66 1.42 3.05
N GLY A 205 1.29 0.35 2.35
CA GLY A 205 -0.01 -0.30 2.49
C GLY A 205 0.07 -1.82 2.39
N LEU A 206 -1.06 -2.47 2.64
CA LEU A 206 -1.19 -3.93 2.60
C LEU A 206 -1.89 -4.40 1.33
N GLN A 207 -1.66 -5.65 0.93
CA GLN A 207 -2.31 -6.28 -0.22
C GLN A 207 -3.85 -6.36 -0.08
N ILE A 208 -4.37 -6.31 1.15
CA ILE A 208 -5.80 -6.29 1.48
C ILE A 208 -6.47 -4.92 1.28
N ASP A 209 -5.68 -3.85 1.14
CA ASP A 209 -6.20 -2.50 0.98
C ASP A 209 -6.80 -2.23 -0.41
N TYR A 210 -6.66 -3.18 -1.34
CA TYR A 210 -7.08 -3.07 -2.74
C TYR A 210 -8.47 -3.66 -3.02
N TYR A 211 -9.22 -4.15 -2.03
CA TYR A 211 -10.55 -4.74 -2.29
C TYR A 211 -11.49 -3.82 -3.06
N THR A 212 -11.55 -2.54 -2.69
CA THR A 212 -12.37 -1.55 -3.39
C THR A 212 -12.01 -1.44 -4.88
N LEU A 213 -10.72 -1.59 -5.23
CA LEU A 213 -10.28 -1.59 -6.61
C LEU A 213 -10.88 -2.77 -7.38
N TYR A 214 -10.77 -3.97 -6.80
CA TYR A 214 -11.33 -5.17 -7.36
C TYR A 214 -12.85 -5.05 -7.52
N GLU A 215 -13.55 -4.72 -6.44
CA GLU A 215 -15.01 -4.70 -6.41
C GLU A 215 -15.60 -3.67 -7.38
N ARG A 216 -15.05 -2.45 -7.39
CA ARG A 216 -15.66 -1.35 -8.16
C ARG A 216 -15.25 -1.32 -9.63
N TYR A 217 -14.06 -1.84 -9.97
CA TYR A 217 -13.51 -1.67 -11.30
C TYR A 217 -13.22 -3.00 -12.02
N PHE A 218 -12.57 -3.96 -11.37
CA PHE A 218 -12.16 -5.20 -12.05
C PHE A 218 -13.27 -6.26 -12.12
N ALA A 219 -13.96 -6.52 -11.01
CA ALA A 219 -15.01 -7.52 -10.95
C ALA A 219 -16.17 -7.25 -11.93
N PRO A 220 -16.66 -5.99 -12.10
CA PRO A 220 -17.70 -5.68 -13.08
C PRO A 220 -17.29 -5.90 -14.54
N GLN A 221 -15.99 -5.98 -14.81
CA GLN A 221 -15.42 -6.27 -16.13
C GLN A 221 -15.04 -7.75 -16.30
N GLY A 222 -15.36 -8.62 -15.34
CA GLY A 222 -15.02 -10.03 -15.38
C GLY A 222 -13.53 -10.32 -15.18
N MET A 223 -12.78 -9.39 -14.57
CA MET A 223 -11.36 -9.54 -14.31
C MET A 223 -11.09 -9.95 -12.87
N ALA A 224 -10.23 -10.95 -12.68
CA ALA A 224 -9.68 -11.30 -11.38
C ALA A 224 -8.56 -10.34 -10.98
N MET A 225 -8.30 -10.24 -9.67
CA MET A 225 -7.22 -9.43 -9.10
C MET A 225 -6.35 -10.29 -8.19
N LEU A 226 -5.07 -10.41 -8.51
CA LEU A 226 -4.08 -11.07 -7.67
C LEU A 226 -3.24 -10.00 -6.97
N THR A 227 -3.29 -9.97 -5.64
CA THR A 227 -2.50 -9.04 -4.83
C THR A 227 -1.34 -9.75 -4.13
N LEU A 228 -0.29 -8.99 -3.85
CA LEU A 228 0.90 -9.42 -3.12
C LEU A 228 1.43 -8.24 -2.31
N ASP A 229 1.87 -8.49 -1.08
CA ASP A 229 2.56 -7.46 -0.31
C ASP A 229 3.94 -7.18 -0.91
N MET A 230 4.32 -5.90 -0.95
CA MET A 230 5.67 -5.49 -1.31
C MET A 230 6.70 -6.05 -0.30
N PRO A 231 7.96 -6.27 -0.70
CA PRO A 231 8.99 -6.75 0.22
C PRO A 231 9.05 -5.93 1.51
N SER A 232 9.21 -6.63 2.63
CA SER A 232 9.28 -6.09 3.99
C SER A 232 7.95 -5.67 4.65
N VAL A 233 6.81 -5.86 3.99
CA VAL A 233 5.48 -5.55 4.54
C VAL A 233 4.60 -6.79 4.56
N GLY A 234 3.67 -6.86 5.52
CA GLY A 234 2.62 -7.88 5.56
C GLY A 234 3.17 -9.30 5.45
N PHE A 235 2.59 -10.10 4.54
CA PHE A 235 3.01 -11.48 4.29
C PHE A 235 4.38 -11.59 3.62
N SER A 236 4.91 -10.48 3.07
CA SER A 236 6.25 -10.38 2.50
C SER A 236 7.28 -9.77 3.47
N SER A 237 6.96 -9.63 4.76
CA SER A 237 7.82 -9.01 5.80
C SER A 237 9.21 -9.64 5.97
N LYS A 238 9.34 -10.93 5.64
CA LYS A 238 10.61 -11.67 5.68
C LYS A 238 11.56 -11.33 4.53
N TRP A 239 11.05 -10.74 3.45
CA TRP A 239 11.84 -10.26 2.33
C TRP A 239 12.28 -8.81 2.57
N LYS A 240 13.42 -8.43 1.99
CA LYS A 240 13.84 -7.03 1.90
C LYS A 240 13.64 -6.54 0.47
N LEU A 241 13.39 -5.26 0.30
CA LEU A 241 13.36 -4.65 -1.02
C LEU A 241 14.80 -4.55 -1.54
N THR A 242 15.13 -5.29 -2.60
CA THR A 242 16.45 -5.27 -3.25
C THR A 242 16.34 -4.65 -4.64
N GLN A 243 17.48 -4.36 -5.29
CA GLN A 243 17.52 -3.79 -6.64
C GLN A 243 16.77 -4.63 -7.68
N ASP A 244 16.62 -5.94 -7.43
CA ASP A 244 15.65 -6.75 -8.14
C ASP A 244 14.24 -6.59 -7.53
N SER A 245 13.71 -5.38 -7.66
CA SER A 245 12.47 -4.94 -7.00
C SER A 245 11.27 -5.82 -7.36
N SER A 246 11.29 -6.43 -8.55
CA SER A 246 10.22 -7.27 -9.08
C SER A 246 10.31 -8.75 -8.71
N LEU A 247 11.35 -9.20 -7.99
CA LEU A 247 11.65 -10.62 -7.75
C LEU A 247 10.40 -11.43 -7.34
N LEU A 248 9.70 -10.98 -6.30
CA LEU A 248 8.55 -11.71 -5.75
C LEU A 248 7.42 -11.83 -6.80
N HIS A 249 7.08 -10.71 -7.43
CA HIS A 249 6.03 -10.65 -8.45
C HIS A 249 6.40 -11.44 -9.71
N GLN A 250 7.69 -11.50 -10.06
CA GLN A 250 8.18 -12.27 -11.20
C GLN A 250 7.97 -13.77 -10.99
N HIS A 251 8.23 -14.27 -9.78
CA HIS A 251 7.97 -15.67 -9.44
C HIS A 251 6.47 -16.00 -9.41
N VAL A 252 5.65 -15.10 -8.87
CA VAL A 252 4.19 -15.22 -8.93
C VAL A 252 3.70 -15.28 -10.37
N LEU A 253 4.17 -14.37 -11.23
CA LEU A 253 3.82 -14.31 -12.65
C LEU A 253 4.22 -15.60 -13.41
N LYS A 254 5.37 -16.20 -13.06
CA LYS A 254 5.82 -17.48 -13.61
C LYS A 254 4.97 -18.67 -13.17
N ALA A 255 4.34 -18.60 -12.00
CA ALA A 255 3.50 -19.66 -11.44
C ALA A 255 2.06 -19.65 -11.96
N LEU A 256 1.58 -18.55 -12.55
CA LEU A 256 0.19 -18.41 -13.02
C LEU A 256 -0.30 -19.51 -13.97
N PRO A 257 0.51 -20.08 -14.89
CA PRO A 257 0.06 -21.19 -15.74
C PRO A 257 -0.39 -22.44 -14.97
N ASN A 258 0.02 -22.59 -13.71
CA ASN A 258 -0.36 -23.71 -12.84
C ASN A 258 -1.61 -23.43 -11.99
N ILE A 259 -2.21 -22.25 -12.12
CA ILE A 259 -3.38 -21.84 -11.34
C ILE A 259 -4.62 -21.96 -12.23
N PRO A 260 -5.52 -22.93 -11.97
CA PRO A 260 -6.62 -23.26 -12.90
C PRO A 260 -7.66 -22.16 -13.04
N TRP A 261 -7.76 -21.24 -12.08
CA TRP A 261 -8.70 -20.11 -12.11
C TRP A 261 -8.18 -18.91 -12.90
N VAL A 262 -6.90 -18.90 -13.30
CA VAL A 262 -6.27 -17.77 -13.98
C VAL A 262 -6.06 -18.10 -15.45
N ASP A 263 -6.55 -17.24 -16.33
CA ASP A 263 -6.17 -17.29 -17.73
C ASP A 263 -4.79 -16.65 -17.88
N HIS A 264 -3.75 -17.49 -17.79
CA HIS A 264 -2.36 -17.05 -17.86
C HIS A 264 -1.98 -16.42 -19.20
N THR A 265 -2.83 -16.52 -20.23
CA THR A 265 -2.63 -15.83 -21.51
C THR A 265 -3.18 -14.40 -21.50
N ARG A 266 -4.01 -14.04 -20.52
CA ARG A 266 -4.62 -12.71 -20.35
C ARG A 266 -4.27 -12.15 -18.97
N VAL A 267 -2.99 -11.80 -18.81
CA VAL A 267 -2.45 -11.22 -17.57
C VAL A 267 -1.94 -9.80 -17.82
N ALA A 268 -2.31 -8.87 -16.95
CA ALA A 268 -1.77 -7.51 -16.93
C ALA A 268 -1.18 -7.21 -15.55
N ALA A 269 -0.25 -6.26 -15.47
CA ALA A 269 0.21 -5.73 -14.18
C ALA A 269 -0.30 -4.30 -13.98
N PHE A 270 -0.72 -3.97 -12.76
CA PHE A 270 -1.12 -2.60 -12.40
C PHE A 270 -0.33 -2.11 -11.19
N GLY A 271 0.46 -1.05 -11.39
CA GLY A 271 1.34 -0.48 -10.38
C GLY A 271 0.88 0.87 -9.81
N PHE A 272 0.76 0.96 -8.48
CA PHE A 272 0.56 2.22 -7.75
C PHE A 272 1.88 2.70 -7.13
N ARG A 273 2.23 3.99 -7.25
CA ARG A 273 3.45 4.56 -6.64
C ARG A 273 4.70 3.75 -7.01
N PHE A 274 5.44 3.27 -6.01
CA PHE A 274 6.59 2.41 -6.20
C PHE A 274 6.24 1.04 -6.81
N GLY A 275 5.01 0.56 -6.68
CA GLY A 275 4.53 -0.62 -7.40
C GLY A 275 4.60 -0.48 -8.93
N ALA A 276 4.59 0.75 -9.46
CA ALA A 276 4.88 0.99 -10.87
C ALA A 276 6.33 0.61 -11.25
N ASN A 277 7.30 0.78 -10.36
CA ASN A 277 8.67 0.29 -10.55
C ASN A 277 8.68 -1.22 -10.82
N VAL A 278 7.96 -1.97 -9.99
CA VAL A 278 7.82 -3.42 -10.13
C VAL A 278 7.10 -3.78 -11.42
N ALA A 279 5.94 -3.20 -11.69
CA ALA A 279 5.12 -3.52 -12.86
C ALA A 279 5.86 -3.23 -14.18
N VAL A 280 6.52 -2.07 -14.28
CA VAL A 280 7.32 -1.70 -15.45
C VAL A 280 8.54 -2.61 -15.59
N ARG A 281 9.23 -2.93 -14.49
CA ARG A 281 10.36 -3.88 -14.53
C ARG A 281 9.91 -5.25 -15.05
N LEU A 282 8.76 -5.76 -14.61
CA LEU A 282 8.19 -7.02 -15.12
C LEU A 282 7.90 -6.96 -16.63
N ALA A 283 7.45 -5.83 -17.16
CA ALA A 283 7.22 -5.70 -18.59
C ALA A 283 8.49 -5.90 -19.43
N TYR A 284 9.65 -5.52 -18.92
CA TYR A 284 10.93 -5.80 -19.59
C TYR A 284 11.39 -7.25 -19.41
N LEU A 285 11.23 -7.81 -18.21
CA LEU A 285 11.79 -9.12 -17.87
C LEU A 285 10.90 -10.29 -18.28
N GLU A 286 9.58 -10.08 -18.30
CA GLU A 286 8.55 -11.11 -18.53
C GLU A 286 7.55 -10.64 -19.60
N ALA A 287 8.01 -9.87 -20.59
CA ALA A 287 7.18 -9.34 -21.68
C ALA A 287 6.21 -10.37 -22.30
N PRO A 288 6.63 -11.64 -22.57
CA PRO A 288 5.72 -12.64 -23.16
C PRO A 288 4.55 -13.05 -22.26
N ARG A 289 4.60 -12.76 -20.95
CA ARG A 289 3.59 -13.13 -19.96
C ARG A 289 2.62 -11.99 -19.65
N LEU A 290 2.86 -10.78 -20.14
CA LEU A 290 2.05 -9.60 -19.85
C LEU A 290 1.47 -9.02 -21.13
N LYS A 291 0.13 -8.91 -21.16
CA LYS A 291 -0.61 -8.25 -22.24
C LYS A 291 -0.55 -6.74 -22.14
N ALA A 292 -0.49 -6.21 -20.93
CA ALA A 292 -0.43 -4.78 -20.69
C ALA A 292 0.16 -4.48 -19.31
N VAL A 293 0.74 -3.30 -19.16
CA VAL A 293 1.09 -2.72 -17.87
C VAL A 293 0.46 -1.34 -17.72
N ALA A 294 -0.32 -1.16 -16.65
CA ALA A 294 -0.82 0.14 -16.25
C ALA A 294 -0.06 0.66 -15.02
N CYS A 295 0.06 1.97 -14.91
CA CYS A 295 0.70 2.65 -13.79
C CYS A 295 -0.10 3.88 -13.39
N LEU A 296 -0.16 4.18 -12.08
CA LEU A 296 -0.79 5.38 -11.56
C LEU A 296 0.09 6.05 -10.50
N GLY A 297 0.47 7.30 -10.77
CA GLY A 297 1.43 8.07 -9.98
C GLY A 297 2.77 7.34 -9.79
N PRO A 298 3.45 6.92 -10.87
CA PRO A 298 4.64 6.07 -10.81
C PRO A 298 5.87 6.70 -10.13
N VAL A 299 6.62 5.89 -9.38
CA VAL A 299 7.99 6.22 -8.93
C VAL A 299 8.99 5.27 -9.60
N VAL A 300 9.65 5.71 -10.68
CA VAL A 300 10.57 4.89 -11.48
C VAL A 300 11.96 5.52 -11.70
N HIS A 301 12.12 6.84 -11.53
CA HIS A 301 13.43 7.50 -11.70
C HIS A 301 13.68 8.71 -10.80
N SER A 302 12.90 9.78 -10.94
CA SER A 302 13.18 11.13 -10.42
C SER A 302 13.31 11.13 -8.91
N LEU A 303 12.33 10.60 -8.17
CA LEU A 303 12.44 10.53 -6.70
C LEU A 303 13.58 9.61 -6.24
N LEU A 304 13.94 8.62 -7.04
CA LEU A 304 15.02 7.67 -6.73
C LEU A 304 16.41 8.24 -7.02
N ASN A 305 16.51 9.26 -7.89
CA ASN A 305 17.77 9.77 -8.43
C ASN A 305 18.06 11.24 -8.09
N GLU A 306 17.05 12.07 -7.79
CA GLU A 306 17.21 13.52 -7.61
C GLU A 306 17.28 13.93 -6.13
N PRO A 307 18.45 14.36 -5.61
CA PRO A 307 18.60 14.71 -4.19
C PRO A 307 17.70 15.86 -3.73
N LEU A 308 17.46 16.85 -4.58
CA LEU A 308 16.56 17.97 -4.28
C LEU A 308 15.11 17.51 -4.09
N ARG A 309 14.67 16.50 -4.85
CA ARG A 309 13.33 15.94 -4.71
C ARG A 309 13.23 15.08 -3.46
N GLN A 310 14.23 14.25 -3.19
CA GLN A 310 14.33 13.47 -1.96
C GLN A 310 14.30 14.36 -0.71
N GLY A 311 15.00 15.49 -0.73
CA GLY A 311 14.99 16.47 0.37
C GLY A 311 13.67 17.22 0.57
N ARG A 312 12.73 17.14 -0.36
CA ARG A 312 11.38 17.74 -0.26
C ARG A 312 10.31 16.76 0.19
N VAL A 313 10.63 15.46 0.25
CA VAL A 313 9.70 14.42 0.66
C VAL A 313 9.62 14.37 2.20
N PRO A 314 8.42 14.19 2.79
CA PRO A 314 8.28 14.18 4.24
C PRO A 314 9.02 13.03 4.93
N GLU A 315 9.38 13.22 6.20
CA GLU A 315 10.22 12.28 6.97
C GLU A 315 9.67 10.87 6.99
N MET A 316 8.38 10.73 7.29
CA MET A 316 7.72 9.44 7.36
C MET A 316 7.83 8.64 6.06
N TYR A 317 7.81 9.28 4.89
CA TYR A 317 7.96 8.56 3.62
C TYR A 317 9.40 8.06 3.41
N LEU A 318 10.39 8.86 3.79
CA LEU A 318 11.79 8.43 3.77
C LEU A 318 12.04 7.30 4.80
N ASP A 319 11.35 7.31 5.94
CA ASP A 319 11.40 6.22 6.92
C ASP A 319 10.77 4.93 6.39
N VAL A 320 9.67 5.04 5.63
CA VAL A 320 9.13 3.91 4.87
C VAL A 320 10.20 3.36 3.94
N LEU A 321 10.82 4.18 3.09
CA LEU A 321 11.88 3.73 2.16
C LEU A 321 13.03 3.04 2.91
N ALA A 322 13.56 3.66 3.96
CA ALA A 322 14.62 3.10 4.79
C ALA A 322 14.20 1.76 5.41
N SER A 323 12.98 1.66 5.92
CA SER A 323 12.43 0.43 6.48
C SER A 323 12.34 -0.70 5.45
N ARG A 324 11.91 -0.41 4.21
CA ARG A 324 11.79 -1.43 3.14
C ARG A 324 13.14 -1.99 2.72
N LEU A 325 14.16 -1.13 2.69
CA LEU A 325 15.54 -1.47 2.37
C LEU A 325 16.27 -2.15 3.54
N GLY A 326 15.72 -2.08 4.76
CA GLY A 326 16.38 -2.54 5.98
C GLY A 326 17.55 -1.65 6.41
N MET A 327 17.43 -0.35 6.13
CA MET A 327 18.41 0.71 6.37
C MET A 327 18.01 1.60 7.56
N HIS A 328 17.57 0.99 8.66
CA HIS A 328 16.98 1.68 9.82
C HIS A 328 17.91 2.70 10.50
N ASP A 329 19.22 2.46 10.47
CA ASP A 329 20.24 3.33 11.08
C ASP A 329 21.13 4.02 10.01
N ALA A 330 20.71 4.03 8.75
CA ALA A 330 21.51 4.61 7.67
C ALA A 330 21.40 6.15 7.66
N SER A 331 22.50 6.81 7.27
CA SER A 331 22.45 8.24 6.98
C SER A 331 21.59 8.51 5.74
N ASP A 332 21.05 9.73 5.66
CA ASP A 332 20.31 10.16 4.47
C ASP A 332 21.14 9.99 3.19
N GLU A 333 22.44 10.30 3.23
CA GLU A 333 23.31 10.14 2.06
C GLU A 333 23.45 8.67 1.63
N ALA A 334 23.62 7.75 2.59
CA ALA A 334 23.66 6.32 2.28
C ALA A 334 22.34 5.83 1.68
N LEU A 335 21.20 6.30 2.22
CA LEU A 335 19.87 6.00 1.68
C LEU A 335 19.73 6.52 0.24
N ARG A 336 20.16 7.75 -0.05
CA ARG A 336 20.11 8.32 -1.41
C ARG A 336 20.92 7.52 -2.42
N VAL A 337 22.14 7.13 -2.04
CA VAL A 337 23.01 6.30 -2.88
C VAL A 337 22.36 4.96 -3.18
N GLU A 338 21.72 4.32 -2.20
CA GLU A 338 21.04 3.05 -2.41
C GLU A 338 19.78 3.22 -3.28
N LEU A 339 18.94 4.23 -3.02
CA LEU A 339 17.73 4.52 -3.81
C LEU A 339 18.03 4.70 -5.30
N ASN A 340 19.17 5.30 -5.66
CA ASN A 340 19.58 5.48 -7.05
C ASN A 340 19.55 4.18 -7.86
N ARG A 341 19.91 3.06 -7.22
CA ARG A 341 20.02 1.74 -7.84
C ARG A 341 18.66 1.11 -8.17
N TYR A 342 17.57 1.70 -7.65
CA TYR A 342 16.19 1.30 -7.94
C TYR A 342 15.62 2.06 -9.13
N SER A 343 16.30 3.10 -9.61
CA SER A 343 15.84 3.79 -10.81
C SER A 343 15.90 2.85 -12.01
N LEU A 344 14.77 2.65 -12.67
CA LEU A 344 14.71 1.81 -13.86
C LEU A 344 15.49 2.40 -15.04
N LYS A 345 15.74 3.71 -15.04
CA LYS A 345 16.63 4.37 -16.01
C LYS A 345 18.10 4.05 -15.71
N THR A 346 18.52 4.14 -14.44
CA THR A 346 19.87 3.73 -14.00
C THR A 346 20.12 2.23 -14.25
N GLN A 347 19.09 1.39 -14.07
CA GLN A 347 19.14 -0.04 -14.41
C GLN A 347 19.18 -0.32 -15.93
N GLY A 348 19.05 0.72 -16.78
CA GLY A 348 19.10 0.59 -18.23
C GLY A 348 17.84 -0.02 -18.86
N LEU A 349 16.73 -0.09 -18.13
CA LEU A 349 15.44 -0.55 -18.65
C LEU A 349 14.69 0.59 -19.34
N LEU A 350 14.42 1.67 -18.61
CA LEU A 350 13.78 2.87 -19.17
C LEU A 350 14.79 3.66 -20.00
N GLY A 351 14.49 3.83 -21.28
CA GLY A 351 15.44 4.29 -22.31
C GLY A 351 15.67 3.28 -23.43
N ARG A 352 15.11 2.06 -23.32
CA ARG A 352 15.01 1.06 -24.40
C ARG A 352 13.55 0.82 -24.73
N ARG A 353 13.28 0.38 -25.97
CA ARG A 353 11.91 0.06 -26.39
C ARG A 353 11.46 -1.26 -25.77
N CYS A 354 10.34 -1.25 -25.06
CA CYS A 354 9.65 -2.42 -24.50
C CYS A 354 8.50 -2.82 -25.43
N PRO A 355 8.34 -4.10 -25.79
CA PRO A 355 7.25 -4.55 -26.66
C PRO A 355 5.89 -4.58 -25.97
N THR A 356 5.83 -4.56 -24.63
CA THR A 356 4.58 -4.59 -23.86
C THR A 356 3.89 -3.22 -23.89
N PRO A 357 2.59 -3.14 -24.23
CA PRO A 357 1.78 -1.92 -24.12
C PRO A 357 1.81 -1.36 -22.70
N MET A 358 2.00 -0.04 -22.56
CA MET A 358 2.04 0.61 -21.25
C MET A 358 1.19 1.87 -21.19
N LEU A 359 0.32 1.95 -20.18
CA LEU A 359 -0.38 3.18 -19.82
C LEU A 359 0.20 3.73 -18.52
N SER A 360 0.49 5.04 -18.48
CA SER A 360 0.91 5.71 -17.25
C SER A 360 0.08 6.96 -16.97
N GLY A 361 -0.59 6.97 -15.82
CA GLY A 361 -1.39 8.07 -15.32
C GLY A 361 -0.65 8.93 -14.31
N PHE A 362 -0.79 10.25 -14.40
CA PHE A 362 -0.17 11.22 -13.50
C PHE A 362 -1.07 12.40 -13.17
N TRP A 363 -0.79 13.05 -12.03
CA TRP A 363 -1.31 14.37 -11.69
C TRP A 363 -0.23 15.42 -11.91
N GLN A 364 -0.62 16.61 -12.36
CA GLN A 364 0.28 17.74 -12.37
C GLN A 364 0.76 18.06 -10.95
N ASN A 365 2.04 18.40 -10.82
CA ASN A 365 2.67 18.81 -9.57
C ASN A 365 2.65 17.76 -8.43
N ASP A 366 2.48 16.46 -8.74
CA ASP A 366 2.73 15.41 -7.74
C ASP A 366 4.23 15.43 -7.35
N PRO A 367 4.59 15.68 -6.08
CA PRO A 367 5.98 15.88 -5.67
C PRO A 367 6.81 14.60 -5.76
N PHE A 368 6.18 13.43 -5.65
CA PHE A 368 6.85 12.13 -5.70
C PHE A 368 6.87 11.55 -7.12
N SER A 369 5.82 11.81 -7.91
CA SER A 369 5.62 11.26 -9.25
C SER A 369 5.39 12.39 -10.27
N PRO A 370 6.42 13.18 -10.61
CA PRO A 370 6.25 14.21 -11.61
C PRO A 370 5.93 13.61 -12.98
N GLU A 371 5.45 14.43 -13.90
CA GLU A 371 5.01 14.00 -15.24
C GLU A 371 6.09 13.23 -16.02
N GLU A 372 7.36 13.59 -15.81
CA GLU A 372 8.51 12.95 -16.43
C GLU A 372 8.57 11.45 -16.16
N GLU A 373 8.09 10.97 -15.00
CA GLU A 373 7.99 9.55 -14.69
C GLU A 373 7.07 8.83 -15.69
N SER A 374 5.86 9.36 -15.87
CA SER A 374 4.86 8.78 -16.78
C SER A 374 5.24 8.93 -18.25
N ARG A 375 5.94 10.02 -18.62
CA ARG A 375 6.51 10.19 -19.95
C ARG A 375 7.62 9.17 -20.22
N LEU A 376 8.51 8.90 -19.26
CA LEU A 376 9.55 7.86 -19.39
C LEU A 376 8.94 6.48 -19.66
N ILE A 377 7.86 6.13 -18.95
CA ILE A 377 7.16 4.86 -19.14
C ILE A 377 6.49 4.79 -20.52
N SER A 378 5.65 5.77 -20.86
CA SER A 378 4.87 5.74 -22.11
C SER A 378 5.77 5.81 -23.35
N THR A 379 6.81 6.65 -23.35
CA THR A 379 7.73 6.74 -24.51
C THR A 379 8.63 5.53 -24.69
N SER A 380 8.85 4.73 -23.63
CA SER A 380 9.62 3.50 -23.74
C SER A 380 8.79 2.31 -24.24
N SER A 381 7.46 2.38 -24.23
CA SER A 381 6.60 1.30 -24.72
C SER A 381 6.38 1.35 -26.24
N SER A 382 6.23 0.19 -26.87
CA SER A 382 5.80 0.03 -28.27
C SER A 382 4.46 0.70 -28.54
N GLU A 383 3.56 0.65 -27.57
CA GLU A 383 2.20 1.19 -27.57
C GLU A 383 1.95 1.92 -26.23
N GLY A 384 2.62 3.07 -26.09
CA GLY A 384 2.55 3.90 -24.90
C GLY A 384 1.33 4.81 -24.88
N LYS A 385 0.64 4.87 -23.73
CA LYS A 385 -0.43 5.83 -23.47
C LYS A 385 -0.14 6.66 -22.22
N LEU A 386 -0.20 7.97 -22.38
CA LEU A 386 -0.10 8.92 -21.28
C LEU A 386 -1.52 9.34 -20.85
N LEU A 387 -1.80 9.33 -19.54
CA LEU A 387 -3.08 9.74 -18.99
C LEU A 387 -2.87 10.88 -17.98
N GLU A 388 -3.14 12.11 -18.40
CA GLU A 388 -3.17 13.25 -17.50
C GLU A 388 -4.47 13.26 -16.69
N ILE A 389 -4.35 13.42 -15.37
CA ILE A 389 -5.48 13.41 -14.45
C ILE A 389 -5.61 14.81 -13.82
N PRO A 390 -6.68 15.55 -14.13
CA PRO A 390 -6.89 16.85 -13.51
C PRO A 390 -7.08 16.70 -12.00
N PHE A 391 -6.47 17.58 -11.21
CA PHE A 391 -6.57 17.50 -9.75
C PHE A 391 -7.97 17.84 -9.24
N ASN A 392 -8.69 18.80 -9.84
CA ASN A 392 -10.00 19.24 -9.36
C ASN A 392 -11.14 18.80 -10.30
N PRO A 393 -12.24 18.20 -9.79
CA PRO A 393 -12.43 17.67 -8.44
C PRO A 393 -11.77 16.30 -8.23
N VAL A 394 -10.94 16.17 -7.18
CA VAL A 394 -9.98 15.07 -7.01
C VAL A 394 -10.61 13.67 -6.97
N TYR A 395 -11.70 13.49 -6.21
CA TYR A 395 -12.37 12.18 -6.12
C TYR A 395 -12.91 11.72 -7.47
N ARG A 396 -13.63 12.61 -8.18
CA ARG A 396 -14.25 12.27 -9.46
C ARG A 396 -13.20 11.98 -10.53
N ASN A 397 -12.12 12.74 -10.57
CA ASN A 397 -11.08 12.55 -11.57
C ASN A 397 -10.23 11.32 -11.27
N PHE A 398 -9.99 10.99 -9.99
CA PHE A 398 -9.36 9.74 -9.59
C PHE A 398 -10.22 8.53 -9.99
N ASP A 399 -11.52 8.55 -9.67
CA ASP A 399 -12.48 7.52 -10.05
C ASP A 399 -12.53 7.31 -11.58
N LYS A 400 -12.68 8.40 -12.35
CA LYS A 400 -12.65 8.38 -13.82
C LYS A 400 -11.31 7.87 -14.37
N ALA A 401 -10.20 8.13 -13.70
CA ALA A 401 -8.89 7.61 -14.12
C ALA A 401 -8.83 6.08 -13.96
N LEU A 402 -9.33 5.55 -12.84
CA LEU A 402 -9.41 4.11 -12.61
C LEU A 402 -10.35 3.41 -13.59
N GLU A 403 -11.49 4.01 -13.94
CA GLU A 403 -12.38 3.50 -14.99
C GLU A 403 -11.66 3.42 -16.35
N GLN A 404 -10.94 4.48 -16.73
CA GLN A 404 -10.19 4.53 -17.99
C GLN A 404 -9.05 3.52 -18.03
N ILE A 405 -8.30 3.38 -16.94
CA ILE A 405 -7.22 2.40 -16.80
C ILE A 405 -7.79 0.98 -16.92
N THR A 406 -8.87 0.70 -16.21
CA THR A 406 -9.57 -0.59 -16.23
C THR A 406 -10.07 -0.94 -17.62
N GLY A 407 -10.75 0.01 -18.30
CA GLY A 407 -11.21 -0.18 -19.67
C GLY A 407 -10.06 -0.40 -20.65
N TRP A 408 -8.93 0.29 -20.46
CA TRP A 408 -7.73 0.10 -21.26
C TRP A 408 -7.08 -1.28 -21.04
N ILE A 409 -6.98 -1.75 -19.80
CA ILE A 409 -6.52 -3.13 -19.50
C ILE A 409 -7.43 -4.16 -20.17
N ASN A 410 -8.75 -4.02 -20.01
CA ASN A 410 -9.71 -4.95 -20.59
C ASN A 410 -9.64 -4.98 -22.13
N HIS A 411 -9.33 -3.84 -22.77
CA HIS A 411 -9.11 -3.79 -24.21
C HIS A 411 -7.94 -4.69 -24.66
N HIS A 412 -6.84 -4.72 -23.92
CA HIS A 412 -5.66 -5.56 -24.23
C HIS A 412 -5.84 -7.05 -23.87
N PHE A 413 -6.91 -7.41 -23.16
CA PHE A 413 -7.29 -8.80 -22.92
C PHE A 413 -8.13 -9.42 -24.03
N ARG A 414 -8.73 -8.60 -24.90
CA ARG A 414 -9.48 -9.04 -26.08
C ARG A 414 -8.53 -9.27 -27.25
#